data_AF-A0A9J7BMX0-F1
#
_entry.id   AF-A0A9J7BMX0-F1
#
_cell.length_a   1.000
_cell.length_b   1.000
_cell.length_c   1.000
_cell.angle_alpha   90.00
_cell.angle_beta   90.00
_cell.angle_gamma   90.00
#
_symmetry.space_group_name_H-M   'P 1'
#
loop_
_entity.id
_entity.type
_entity.pdbx_description
1 polymer ?
#
loop_
_entity_poly.entity_id
_entity_poly.type
_entity_poly.pdbx_seq_one_letter_code
_entity_poly.pdbx_strand_id
1 'polypeptide(L)'
;MTENLKDMTCEEFQSHMPEMIGSGEDLSGHPHVQSCALCRALLQDLETIAEAARQLFPVEDPPDRLWEQIQSAIGRDKDSEEPKEPEVTEKQPSRG
;
A
#
# COMPACT_ATOMS: atom_id res chain seq x y z
N MET A 1 -8.00 -20.50 0.80
CA MET A 1 -7.08 -21.58 1.22
C MET A 1 -6.05 -20.92 2.10
N THR A 2 -5.99 -21.22 3.39
CA THR A 2 -5.01 -20.62 4.32
C THR A 2 -3.76 -21.49 4.29
N GLU A 3 -2.87 -21.19 3.34
CA GLU A 3 -1.56 -21.84 3.28
C GLU A 3 -0.80 -21.50 4.56
N ASN A 4 -0.19 -22.52 5.18
CA ASN A 4 0.53 -22.35 6.42
C ASN A 4 1.83 -21.60 6.11
N LEU A 5 1.81 -20.28 6.25
CA LEU A 5 2.95 -19.39 5.96
C LEU A 5 4.24 -19.75 6.73
N LYS A 6 4.15 -20.63 7.72
CA LYS A 6 5.29 -21.22 8.46
C LYS A 6 5.91 -22.43 7.76
N ASP A 7 5.14 -23.14 6.95
CA ASP A 7 5.56 -24.38 6.28
C ASP A 7 6.24 -24.11 4.93
N MET A 8 6.27 -22.86 4.46
CA MET A 8 6.99 -22.51 3.23
C MET A 8 8.50 -22.67 3.43
N THR A 9 9.14 -23.19 2.39
CA THR A 9 10.59 -23.33 2.31
C THR A 9 11.27 -21.96 2.12
N CYS A 10 12.58 -21.90 2.38
CA CYS A 10 13.36 -20.68 2.12
C CYS A 10 13.30 -20.28 0.64
N GLU A 11 13.28 -21.25 -0.28
CA GLU A 11 13.23 -21.00 -1.72
C GLU A 11 11.89 -20.39 -2.14
N GLU A 12 10.78 -20.94 -1.64
CA GLU A 12 9.44 -20.38 -1.85
C GLU A 12 9.31 -18.98 -1.25
N PHE A 13 9.81 -18.77 -0.03
CA PHE A 13 9.75 -17.43 0.57
C PHE A 13 10.56 -16.41 -0.23
N GLN A 14 11.78 -16.78 -0.66
CA GLN A 14 12.66 -15.89 -1.42
C GLN A 14 12.13 -15.60 -2.83
N SER A 15 11.39 -16.52 -3.46
CA SER A 15 10.81 -16.29 -4.79
C SER A 15 9.70 -15.25 -4.76
N HIS A 16 8.91 -15.20 -3.68
CA HIS A 16 7.84 -14.21 -3.49
C HIS A 16 8.33 -12.88 -2.88
N MET A 17 9.51 -12.89 -2.25
CA MET A 17 10.06 -11.72 -1.53
C MET A 17 10.13 -10.43 -2.38
N PRO A 18 10.56 -10.45 -3.66
CA PRO A 18 10.62 -9.22 -4.47
C PRO A 18 9.25 -8.54 -4.65
N GLU A 19 8.19 -9.33 -4.84
CA GLU A 19 6.83 -8.80 -5.00
C GLU A 19 6.29 -8.21 -3.70
N MET A 20 6.52 -8.88 -2.56
CA MET A 20 6.08 -8.38 -1.25
C MET A 20 6.86 -7.12 -0.83
N ILE A 21 8.16 -7.04 -1.12
CA ILE A 21 8.94 -5.81 -0.91
C ILE A 21 8.42 -4.69 -1.83
N GLY A 22 8.13 -5.01 -3.10
CA GLY A 22 7.63 -4.05 -4.09
C GLY A 22 6.24 -3.49 -3.77
N SER A 23 5.40 -4.23 -3.04
CA SER A 23 4.09 -3.74 -2.58
C SER A 23 4.18 -2.83 -1.36
N GLY A 24 5.34 -2.79 -0.68
CA GLY A 24 5.53 -2.07 0.58
C GLY A 24 5.00 -2.82 1.82
N GLU A 25 4.84 -4.14 1.73
CA GLU A 25 4.45 -4.97 2.86
C GLU A 25 5.55 -5.07 3.91
N ASP A 26 5.17 -5.04 5.20
CA ASP A 26 6.11 -5.28 6.31
C ASP A 26 6.40 -6.77 6.47
N LEU A 27 7.53 -7.20 5.93
CA LEU A 27 8.00 -8.58 5.99
C LEU A 27 8.62 -8.96 7.34
N SER A 28 8.90 -8.00 8.22
CA SER A 28 9.48 -8.30 9.54
C SER A 28 8.55 -9.17 10.38
N GLY A 29 7.23 -8.98 10.24
CA GLY A 29 6.18 -9.77 10.90
C GLY A 29 5.91 -11.13 10.25
N HIS A 30 6.50 -11.44 9.10
CA HIS A 30 6.18 -12.65 8.36
C HIS A 30 6.58 -13.92 9.15
N PRO A 31 5.70 -14.94 9.25
CA PRO A 31 5.97 -16.12 10.08
C PRO A 31 7.29 -16.84 9.74
N HIS A 32 7.64 -16.92 8.44
CA HIS A 32 8.91 -17.50 7.99
C HIS A 32 10.12 -16.67 8.45
N VAL A 33 10.05 -15.33 8.44
CA VAL A 33 11.13 -14.44 8.91
C VAL A 33 11.31 -14.55 10.43
N GLN A 34 10.22 -14.75 11.15
CA GLN A 34 10.23 -14.96 12.60
C GLN A 34 10.84 -16.31 13.00
N SER A 35 10.71 -17.36 12.17
CA SER A 35 11.28 -18.69 12.46
C SER A 35 12.63 -18.99 11.79
N CYS A 36 12.97 -18.32 10.67
CA CYS A 36 14.16 -18.62 9.87
C CYS A 36 15.22 -17.51 10.01
N ALA A 37 16.33 -17.82 10.69
CA ALA A 37 17.43 -16.88 10.87
C ALA A 37 18.09 -16.45 9.54
N LEU A 38 18.16 -17.35 8.56
CA LEU A 38 18.75 -17.06 7.24
C LEU A 38 17.93 -16.02 6.47
N CYS A 39 16.62 -16.23 6.39
CA CYS A 39 15.74 -15.29 5.69
C CYS A 39 15.58 -13.96 6.42
N ARG A 40 15.72 -13.96 7.76
CA ARG A 40 15.82 -12.71 8.54
C ARG A 40 17.09 -11.92 8.21
N ALA A 41 18.24 -12.59 8.15
CA ALA A 41 19.50 -11.93 7.78
C ALA A 41 19.42 -11.39 6.34
N LEU A 42 18.86 -12.16 5.41
CA LEU A 42 18.65 -11.72 4.03
C LEU A 42 17.78 -10.47 3.95
N LEU A 43 16.65 -10.43 4.68
CA LEU A 43 15.78 -9.25 4.71
C LEU A 43 16.53 -8.02 5.22
N GLN A 44 17.30 -8.16 6.31
CA GLN A 44 18.10 -7.08 6.87
C GLN A 44 19.18 -6.58 5.89
N ASP A 45 19.82 -7.49 5.14
CA ASP A 45 20.80 -7.12 4.12
C ASP A 45 20.13 -6.32 2.99
N LEU A 46 18.95 -6.73 2.53
CA LEU A 46 18.20 -6.01 1.50
C LEU A 46 17.76 -4.62 1.97
N GLU A 47 17.29 -4.49 3.21
CA GLU A 47 16.95 -3.19 3.82
C GLU A 47 18.17 -2.28 3.92
N THR A 48 19.33 -2.83 4.29
CA THR A 48 20.59 -2.10 4.36
C THR A 48 21.03 -1.62 2.98
N ILE A 49 20.90 -2.45 1.95
CA ILE A 49 21.19 -2.07 0.56
C ILE A 49 20.23 -0.96 0.12
N ALA A 50 18.94 -1.07 0.42
CA ALA A 50 17.95 -0.06 0.06
C ALA A 50 18.25 1.30 0.72
N GLU A 51 18.67 1.29 1.99
CA GLU A 51 19.08 2.49 2.72
C GLU A 51 20.34 3.12 2.11
N ALA A 52 21.37 2.32 1.82
CA ALA A 52 22.57 2.80 1.16
C ALA A 52 22.26 3.37 -0.24
N ALA A 53 21.37 2.72 -0.98
CA ALA A 53 20.95 3.17 -2.31
C ALA A 53 20.24 4.53 -2.25
N ARG A 54 19.35 4.74 -1.28
CA ARG A 54 18.68 6.04 -1.06
C ARG A 54 19.67 7.20 -0.86
N GLN A 55 20.81 6.94 -0.22
CA GLN A 55 21.85 7.94 0.01
C GLN A 55 22.66 8.24 -1.27
N LEU A 56 22.65 7.34 -2.24
CA LEU A 56 23.43 7.47 -3.48
C LEU A 56 22.66 8.17 -4.60
N PHE A 57 21.33 8.12 -4.58
CA PHE A 57 20.51 8.77 -5.60
C PHE A 57 20.39 10.27 -5.35
N PRO A 58 20.56 11.12 -6.38
CA PRO A 58 20.22 12.53 -6.26
C PRO A 58 18.72 12.66 -5.96
N VAL A 59 18.38 13.64 -5.11
CA VAL A 59 16.98 14.01 -4.88
C VAL A 59 16.51 14.77 -6.11
N GLU A 60 15.88 14.05 -7.03
CA GLU A 60 15.23 14.63 -8.21
C GLU A 60 13.78 15.01 -7.85
N ASP A 61 13.43 16.28 -8.05
CA ASP A 61 12.06 16.74 -7.87
C ASP A 61 11.22 16.25 -9.06
N PRO A 62 10.09 15.56 -8.85
CA PRO A 62 9.22 15.19 -9.94
C PRO A 62 8.69 16.44 -10.67
N PRO A 63 8.34 16.32 -11.96
CA PRO A 63 7.89 17.47 -12.75
C PRO A 63 6.57 18.04 -12.20
N ASP A 64 6.41 19.36 -12.23
CA ASP A 64 5.21 20.09 -11.74
C ASP A 64 3.89 19.47 -12.21
N ARG A 65 3.84 19.02 -13.47
CA ARG A 65 2.68 18.36 -14.05
C ARG A 65 2.21 17.14 -13.26
N LEU A 66 3.13 16.37 -12.66
CA LEU A 66 2.78 15.22 -11.83
C LEU A 66 2.10 15.69 -10.53
N TRP A 67 2.60 16.76 -9.92
CA TRP A 67 1.98 17.35 -8.73
C TRP A 67 0.57 17.87 -9.01
N GLU A 68 0.36 18.57 -10.12
CA GLU A 68 -0.97 19.02 -10.57
C GLU A 68 -1.94 17.84 -10.75
N GLN A 69 -1.46 16.73 -11.32
CA GLN A 69 -2.25 15.51 -11.51
C GLN A 69 -2.61 14.84 -10.20
N ILE A 70 -1.67 14.74 -9.25
CA ILE A 70 -1.91 14.20 -7.91
C ILE A 70 -2.93 15.07 -7.17
N GLN A 71 -2.77 16.39 -7.18
CA GLN A 71 -3.71 17.33 -6.56
C GLN A 71 -5.12 17.18 -7.15
N SER A 72 -5.22 17.07 -8.47
CA SER A 72 -6.49 16.87 -9.16
C SER A 72 -7.13 15.50 -8.88
N ALA A 73 -6.35 14.45 -8.63
CA ALA A 73 -6.87 13.15 -8.24
C ALA A 73 -7.45 13.17 -6.82
N ILE A 74 -6.71 13.72 -5.85
CA ILE A 74 -7.15 13.85 -4.46
C ILE A 74 -8.39 14.75 -4.35
N GLY A 75 -8.48 15.82 -5.14
CA GLY A 75 -9.66 16.69 -5.18
C GLY A 75 -10.93 15.96 -5.65
N ARG A 76 -10.82 15.11 -6.67
CA ARG A 76 -11.95 14.33 -7.21
C ARG A 76 -12.49 13.29 -6.23
N ASP A 77 -11.62 12.68 -5.43
CA ASP A 77 -12.04 11.73 -4.41
C ASP A 77 -12.84 12.42 -3.29
N LYS A 78 -12.50 13.68 -2.97
CA LYS A 78 -13.22 14.49 -1.97
C LYS A 78 -14.60 14.96 -2.41
N ASP A 79 -14.83 15.15 -3.71
CA ASP A 79 -16.17 15.48 -4.25
C ASP A 79 -17.11 14.27 -4.33
N SER A 80 -16.62 13.05 -4.05
CA SER A 80 -17.41 11.81 -4.11
C SER A 80 -18.07 11.43 -2.77
N GLU A 81 -17.84 12.20 -1.70
CA GLU A 81 -18.47 12.04 -0.38
C GLU A 81 -19.38 13.23 -0.03
N GLU A 82 -20.32 13.59 -0.92
CA GLU A 82 -21.44 14.47 -0.53
C GLU A 82 -22.72 13.63 -0.39
N PRO A 83 -23.27 13.44 0.82
CA PRO A 83 -24.53 12.75 1.01
C PRO A 83 -25.63 13.65 0.47
N LYS A 84 -26.23 13.28 -0.66
CA LYS A 84 -27.47 13.90 -1.13
C LYS A 84 -28.59 13.47 -0.20
N GLU A 85 -28.86 14.27 0.82
CA GLU A 85 -30.11 14.17 1.58
C GLU A 85 -31.28 14.27 0.59
N PRO A 86 -32.18 13.26 0.53
CA PRO A 86 -33.35 13.37 -0.32
C PRO A 86 -34.30 14.43 0.26
N GLU A 87 -34.50 15.49 -0.52
CA GLU A 87 -35.52 16.51 -0.34
C GLU A 87 -36.90 15.83 -0.24
N VAL A 88 -37.44 15.74 0.99
CA VAL A 88 -38.79 15.20 1.25
C VAL A 88 -39.80 16.22 0.72
N THR A 89 -40.26 16.00 -0.51
CA THR A 89 -41.43 16.69 -1.05
C THR A 89 -42.69 16.07 -0.43
N GLU A 90 -43.05 16.54 0.77
CA GLU A 90 -44.37 16.28 1.33
C GLU A 90 -45.43 16.94 0.43
N LYS A 91 -46.11 16.11 -0.36
CA LYS A 91 -47.34 16.44 -1.05
C LYS A 91 -48.38 16.92 -0.03
N GLN A 92 -48.76 18.19 -0.12
CA GLN A 92 -49.99 18.69 0.49
C GLN A 92 -51.20 17.87 0.01
N PRO A 93 -52.07 17.37 0.89
CA PRO A 93 -53.37 16.89 0.48
C PRO A 93 -54.35 18.07 0.36
N SER A 94 -54.93 18.20 -0.83
CA SER A 94 -56.08 19.06 -1.12
C SER A 94 -57.34 18.61 -0.39
N ARG A 95 -57.95 19.57 0.33
CA ARG A 95 -59.40 19.81 0.59
C ARG A 95 -60.39 18.64 0.70
N GLY A 96 -61.16 18.68 1.80
CA GLY A 96 -62.54 18.23 1.94
C GLY A 96 -63.20 18.96 3.09
#